data_AF-A0A976JSD9-F1
#
_entry.id   AF-A0A976JSD9-F1
#
_cell.length_a   1.000
_cell.length_b   1.000
_cell.length_c   1.000
_cell.angle_alpha   90.00
_cell.angle_beta   90.00
_cell.angle_gamma   90.00
#
_symmetry.space_group_name_H-M   'P 1'
#
loop_
_entity.id
_entity.type
_entity.pdbx_description
1 polymer ?
#
loop_
_entity_poly.entity_id
_entity_poly.type
_entity_poly.pdbx_seq_one_letter_code
_entity_poly.pdbx_strand_id
1 'polypeptide(L)'
;MNPFDMPIISARQVWHLSTYTPSGEWLPEHVDTYGKRMLQGYESGLKRTIDSLPEHLRIMGNYFWSAQVEGSPDDRARYYAFTTYHLQVRILETDKPKAWKARAMKLAMYAVNEVRHQNPPDMSGERRSLYQSQFLAEKAGVPITQFRRDAGEHWDWSISLLDKWVGQALGPVAKWIDVKKEAAA
;
A
#
# COMPACT_ATOMS: atom_id res chain seq x y z
N MET A 1 -21.00 13.74 -18.11
CA MET A 1 -19.90 14.69 -17.77
C MET A 1 -18.97 13.94 -16.82
N ASN A 2 -17.66 13.85 -17.06
CA ASN A 2 -16.75 13.04 -16.20
C ASN A 2 -16.88 13.53 -14.74
N PRO A 3 -17.23 12.66 -13.77
CA PRO A 3 -17.48 13.09 -12.39
C PRO A 3 -16.18 13.39 -11.62
N PHE A 4 -15.04 13.20 -12.28
CA PHE A 4 -13.71 13.49 -11.77
C PHE A 4 -13.07 14.58 -12.62
N ASP A 5 -12.52 15.61 -11.96
CA ASP A 5 -11.81 16.71 -12.64
C ASP A 5 -10.41 16.29 -13.13
N MET A 6 -10.08 15.00 -13.03
CA MET A 6 -8.81 14.41 -13.42
C MET A 6 -9.00 13.03 -14.06
N PRO A 7 -8.05 12.59 -14.90
CA PRO A 7 -7.98 11.21 -15.35
C PRO A 7 -7.71 10.27 -14.16
N ILE A 8 -8.63 9.35 -13.88
CA ILE A 8 -8.38 8.27 -12.92
C ILE A 8 -7.64 7.14 -13.62
N ILE A 9 -6.39 6.95 -13.20
CA ILE A 9 -5.51 5.90 -13.70
C ILE A 9 -5.53 4.69 -12.76
N SER A 10 -5.72 4.90 -11.44
CA SER A 10 -5.80 3.81 -10.47
C SER A 10 -6.58 4.17 -9.20
N ALA A 11 -7.05 3.15 -8.47
CA ALA A 11 -7.63 3.32 -7.14
C ALA A 11 -6.63 3.86 -6.10
N ARG A 12 -5.33 3.59 -6.28
CA ARG A 12 -4.25 4.06 -5.40
C ARG A 12 -4.05 5.57 -5.52
N GLN A 13 -4.11 6.08 -6.75
CA GLN A 13 -4.06 7.50 -7.04
C GLN A 13 -5.22 8.24 -6.35
N VAL A 14 -6.43 7.67 -6.42
CA VAL A 14 -7.62 8.22 -5.77
C VAL A 14 -7.50 8.19 -4.26
N TRP A 15 -7.00 7.08 -3.68
CA TRP A 15 -6.70 6.99 -2.25
C TRP A 15 -5.70 8.09 -1.82
N HIS A 16 -4.59 8.21 -2.55
CA HIS A 16 -3.55 9.19 -2.27
C HIS A 16 -4.10 10.61 -2.22
N LEU A 17 -4.82 11.00 -3.27
CA LEU A 17 -5.40 12.34 -3.39
C LEU A 17 -6.41 12.65 -2.29
N SER A 18 -7.18 11.65 -1.85
CA SER A 18 -8.16 11.82 -0.77
C SER A 18 -7.56 12.06 0.62
N THR A 19 -6.26 11.87 0.77
CA THR A 19 -5.55 12.01 2.05
C THR A 19 -4.57 13.17 2.06
N TYR A 20 -4.65 14.08 1.09
CA TYR A 20 -3.97 15.36 1.21
C TYR A 20 -4.59 16.19 2.32
N THR A 21 -3.77 16.64 3.26
CA THR A 21 -4.16 17.71 4.19
C THR A 21 -3.90 19.04 3.49
N PRO A 22 -4.87 19.95 3.37
CA PRO A 22 -4.60 21.29 2.85
C PRO A 22 -3.63 22.00 3.80
N SER A 23 -2.40 22.28 3.37
CA SER A 23 -1.59 23.28 4.08
C SER A 23 -2.20 24.65 3.83
N GLY A 24 -2.38 25.45 4.89
CA GLY A 24 -3.01 26.78 4.83
C GLY A 24 -2.24 27.82 4.01
N GLU A 25 -1.11 27.46 3.42
CA GLU A 25 -0.28 28.30 2.55
C GLU A 25 -0.19 27.65 1.16
N TRP A 26 -1.15 27.94 0.28
CA TRP A 26 -0.94 27.81 -1.15
C TRP A 26 -1.40 29.09 -1.83
N LEU A 27 -0.45 29.74 -2.51
CA LEU A 27 -0.67 30.94 -3.31
C LEU A 27 -1.72 30.67 -4.41
N PRO A 28 -2.54 31.66 -4.79
CA PRO A 28 -3.60 31.55 -5.79
C PRO A 28 -3.14 31.03 -7.17
N GLU A 29 -1.84 31.09 -7.47
CA GLU A 29 -1.28 30.79 -8.79
C GLU A 29 -1.11 29.28 -9.07
N HIS A 30 -1.22 28.41 -8.04
CA HIS A 30 -1.29 26.95 -8.23
C HIS A 30 -2.73 26.41 -8.30
N VAL A 31 -3.73 27.28 -8.22
CA VAL A 31 -5.14 26.91 -8.27
C VAL A 31 -5.62 26.66 -9.72
N ASP A 32 -4.84 27.06 -10.73
CA ASP A 32 -5.32 27.12 -12.12
C ASP A 32 -4.49 26.36 -13.18
N THR A 33 -3.47 25.58 -12.82
CA THR A 33 -2.64 24.88 -13.85
C THR A 33 -2.75 23.37 -13.94
N TYR A 34 -3.42 22.67 -13.03
CA TYR A 34 -3.78 21.25 -13.26
C TYR A 34 -5.07 20.91 -12.52
N GLY A 35 -6.18 20.77 -13.24
CA GLY A 35 -7.47 20.30 -12.70
C GLY A 35 -7.30 19.03 -11.87
N LYS A 36 -7.45 19.14 -10.54
CA LYS A 36 -7.20 18.05 -9.59
C LYS A 36 -8.01 18.23 -8.29
N ARG A 37 -9.33 18.24 -8.38
CA ARG A 37 -10.18 17.96 -7.21
C ARG A 37 -11.12 16.79 -7.51
N MET A 38 -11.36 15.95 -6.50
CA MET A 38 -12.62 15.22 -6.47
C MET A 38 -13.67 16.23 -6.01
N LEU A 39 -14.82 16.29 -6.69
CA LEU A 39 -15.93 17.13 -6.24
C LEU A 39 -16.25 16.82 -4.76
N GLN A 40 -16.47 17.84 -3.94
CA GLN A 40 -16.62 17.75 -2.47
C GLN A 40 -17.66 16.69 -2.01
N GLY A 41 -18.73 16.46 -2.80
CA GLY A 41 -19.72 15.41 -2.52
C GLY A 41 -19.18 13.97 -2.66
N TYR A 42 -18.18 13.77 -3.52
CA TYR A 42 -17.54 12.49 -3.81
C TYR A 42 -16.46 12.14 -2.78
N GLU A 43 -15.74 13.14 -2.26
CA GLU A 43 -14.78 12.97 -1.16
C GLU A 43 -15.45 12.34 0.09
N SER A 44 -16.69 12.73 0.40
CA SER A 44 -17.45 12.15 1.51
C SER A 44 -17.79 10.67 1.33
N GLY A 45 -18.00 10.22 0.08
CA GLY A 45 -18.31 8.83 -0.25
C GLY A 45 -17.06 7.95 -0.26
N LEU A 46 -15.96 8.47 -0.79
CA LEU A 46 -14.67 7.81 -0.76
C LEU A 46 -14.14 7.68 0.67
N LYS A 47 -14.20 8.75 1.46
CA LYS A 47 -13.81 8.72 2.87
C LYS A 47 -14.60 7.68 3.66
N ARG A 48 -15.93 7.62 3.48
CA ARG A 48 -16.77 6.57 4.08
C ARG A 48 -16.34 5.16 3.65
N THR A 49 -16.00 4.99 2.38
CA THR A 49 -15.52 3.71 1.85
C THR A 49 -14.22 3.28 2.55
N ILE A 50 -13.24 4.18 2.66
CA ILE A 50 -11.97 3.93 3.36
C ILE A 50 -12.20 3.71 4.86
N ASP A 51 -13.03 4.53 5.51
CA ASP A 51 -13.30 4.44 6.94
C ASP A 51 -14.10 3.18 7.32
N SER A 52 -14.82 2.58 6.37
CA SER A 52 -15.51 1.30 6.55
C SER A 52 -14.60 0.07 6.47
N LEU A 53 -13.35 0.22 6.02
CA LEU A 53 -12.41 -0.89 5.96
C LEU A 53 -12.03 -1.35 7.37
N PRO A 54 -11.76 -2.65 7.56
CA PRO A 54 -11.06 -3.13 8.75
C PRO A 54 -9.83 -2.27 9.05
N GLU A 55 -9.61 -1.96 10.33
CA GLU A 55 -8.57 -1.00 10.75
C GLU A 55 -7.19 -1.32 10.17
N HIS A 56 -6.80 -2.59 10.19
CA HIS A 56 -5.52 -3.03 9.63
C HIS A 56 -5.40 -2.72 8.13
N LEU A 57 -6.44 -2.95 7.33
CA LEU A 57 -6.45 -2.64 5.90
C LEU A 57 -6.41 -1.13 5.65
N ARG A 58 -7.10 -0.33 6.49
CA ARG A 58 -7.03 1.14 6.42
C ARG A 58 -5.63 1.65 6.73
N ILE A 59 -5.00 1.16 7.80
CA ILE A 59 -3.63 1.55 8.18
C ILE A 59 -2.64 1.15 7.09
N MET A 60 -2.74 -0.05 6.53
CA MET A 60 -1.87 -0.50 5.44
C MET A 60 -2.09 0.30 4.16
N GLY A 61 -3.34 0.59 3.79
CA GLY A 61 -3.65 1.45 2.66
C GLY A 61 -3.08 2.86 2.84
N ASN A 62 -3.17 3.41 4.05
CA ASN A 62 -2.54 4.68 4.38
C ASN A 62 -1.02 4.60 4.31
N TYR A 63 -0.41 3.54 4.84
CA TYR A 63 1.02 3.32 4.70
C TYR A 63 1.43 3.36 3.23
N PHE A 64 0.80 2.54 2.38
CA PHE A 64 1.23 2.40 0.99
C PHE A 64 0.92 3.61 0.11
N TRP A 65 -0.20 4.29 0.33
CA TRP A 65 -0.69 5.26 -0.65
C TRP A 65 -1.06 6.63 -0.11
N SER A 66 -1.08 6.88 1.20
CA SER A 66 -1.55 8.18 1.69
C SER A 66 -0.55 9.32 1.44
N ALA A 67 -1.03 10.44 0.91
CA ALA A 67 -0.26 11.67 0.77
C ALA A 67 0.17 12.25 2.13
N GLN A 68 -0.66 12.14 3.16
CA GLN A 68 -0.31 12.50 4.53
C GLN A 68 0.97 11.77 4.98
N VAL A 69 1.08 10.48 4.66
CA VAL A 69 2.22 9.65 5.05
C VAL A 69 3.49 10.04 4.30
N GLU A 70 3.38 10.46 3.05
CA GLU A 70 4.53 10.99 2.30
C GLU A 70 5.00 12.34 2.88
N GLY A 71 4.07 13.17 3.38
CA GLY A 71 4.38 14.45 4.00
C GLY A 71 4.84 14.38 5.47
N SER A 72 4.79 13.20 6.12
CA SER A 72 5.05 13.04 7.55
C SER A 72 5.92 11.81 7.83
N PRO A 73 7.25 11.99 8.08
CA PRO A 73 8.16 10.90 8.42
C PRO A 73 7.70 10.09 9.65
N ASP A 74 7.08 10.75 10.62
CA ASP A 74 6.58 10.13 11.85
C ASP A 74 5.37 9.23 11.56
N ASP A 75 4.40 9.70 10.76
CA ASP A 75 3.27 8.88 10.35
C ASP A 75 3.74 7.69 9.50
N ARG A 76 4.74 7.91 8.64
CA ARG A 76 5.36 6.84 7.84
C ARG A 76 6.02 5.77 8.71
N ALA A 77 6.78 6.17 9.72
CA ALA A 77 7.40 5.24 10.66
C ALA A 77 6.33 4.47 11.48
N ARG A 78 5.30 5.16 11.96
CA ARG A 78 4.20 4.55 12.73
C ARG A 78 3.46 3.49 11.92
N TYR A 79 3.01 3.82 10.71
CA TYR A 79 2.25 2.88 9.90
C TYR A 79 3.12 1.76 9.32
N TYR A 80 4.41 2.02 9.06
CA TYR A 80 5.38 0.96 8.76
C TYR A 80 5.48 -0.06 9.88
N ALA A 81 5.65 0.41 11.12
CA ALA A 81 5.75 -0.44 12.29
C ALA A 81 4.48 -1.27 12.49
N PHE A 82 3.30 -0.65 12.33
CA PHE A 82 2.03 -1.36 12.40
C PHE A 82 1.89 -2.44 11.31
N THR A 83 2.16 -2.10 10.05
CA THR A 83 2.08 -3.04 8.91
C THR A 83 3.00 -4.22 9.12
N THR A 84 4.24 -3.95 9.54
CA THR A 84 5.24 -4.98 9.82
C THR A 84 4.82 -5.86 10.98
N TYR A 85 4.37 -5.27 12.10
CA TYR A 85 3.87 -6.01 13.25
C TYR A 85 2.70 -6.92 12.87
N HIS A 86 1.75 -6.41 12.09
CA HIS A 86 0.59 -7.19 11.68
C HIS A 86 0.99 -8.38 10.79
N LEU A 87 1.92 -8.19 9.85
CA LEU A 87 2.51 -9.29 9.07
C LEU A 87 3.18 -10.33 9.97
N GLN A 88 3.94 -9.89 10.97
CA GLN A 88 4.61 -10.76 11.94
C GLN A 88 3.61 -11.58 12.76
N VAL A 89 2.50 -11.00 13.20
CA VAL A 89 1.40 -11.73 13.86
C VAL A 89 0.87 -12.83 12.94
N ARG A 90 0.59 -12.52 11.67
CA ARG A 90 0.11 -13.53 10.72
C ARG A 90 1.12 -14.64 10.47
N ILE A 91 2.42 -14.33 10.46
CA ILE A 91 3.49 -15.34 10.38
C ILE A 91 3.39 -16.31 11.57
N LEU A 92 3.16 -15.80 12.78
CA LEU A 92 3.03 -16.64 13.99
C LEU A 92 1.80 -17.55 13.94
N GLU A 93 0.70 -17.07 13.36
CA GLU A 93 -0.57 -17.79 13.23
C GLU A 93 -0.55 -18.89 12.15
N THR A 94 0.45 -18.94 11.28
CA THR A 94 0.56 -20.00 10.28
C THR A 94 0.84 -21.38 10.88
N ASP A 95 0.48 -22.46 10.19
CA ASP A 95 0.84 -23.84 10.59
C ASP A 95 2.29 -24.22 10.23
N LYS A 96 3.12 -23.25 9.81
CA LYS A 96 4.49 -23.52 9.36
C LYS A 96 5.43 -23.84 10.53
N PRO A 97 6.53 -24.59 10.29
CA PRO A 97 7.51 -24.92 11.34
C PRO A 97 8.14 -23.68 12.00
N LYS A 98 8.59 -23.81 13.26
CA LYS A 98 9.22 -22.69 14.01
C LYS A 98 10.41 -22.06 13.26
N ALA A 99 11.26 -22.87 12.64
CA ALA A 99 12.40 -22.38 11.86
C ALA A 99 11.98 -21.57 10.61
N TRP A 100 10.87 -21.96 9.98
CA TRP A 100 10.26 -21.22 8.87
C TRP A 100 9.79 -19.85 9.35
N LYS A 101 9.02 -19.83 10.45
CA LYS A 101 8.49 -18.59 11.05
C LYS A 101 9.61 -17.63 11.42
N ALA A 102 10.66 -18.12 12.08
CA ALA A 102 11.80 -17.30 12.48
C ALA A 102 12.50 -16.64 11.27
N ARG A 103 12.57 -17.33 10.13
CA ARG A 103 13.14 -16.76 8.90
C ARG A 103 12.19 -15.75 8.25
N ALA A 104 10.90 -16.06 8.15
CA ALA A 104 9.89 -15.12 7.65
C ALA A 104 9.86 -13.82 8.47
N MET A 105 9.96 -13.93 9.80
CA MET A 105 10.03 -12.78 10.71
C MET A 105 11.19 -11.83 10.40
N LYS A 106 12.37 -12.37 10.08
CA LYS A 106 13.54 -11.57 9.68
C LYS A 106 13.32 -10.85 8.35
N LEU A 107 12.46 -11.39 7.49
CA LEU A 107 12.17 -10.85 6.16
C LEU A 107 10.97 -9.90 6.12
N ALA A 108 10.11 -9.92 7.14
CA ALA A 108 8.83 -9.19 7.17
C ALA A 108 8.98 -7.70 6.81
N MET A 109 9.98 -7.04 7.38
CA MET A 109 10.22 -5.62 7.16
C MET A 109 10.61 -5.31 5.70
N TYR A 110 11.39 -6.21 5.08
CA TYR A 110 11.81 -6.08 3.68
C TYR A 110 10.64 -6.38 2.74
N ALA A 111 9.79 -7.34 3.08
CA ALA A 111 8.59 -7.63 2.30
C ALA A 111 7.63 -6.43 2.28
N VAL A 112 7.43 -5.75 3.42
CA VAL A 112 6.61 -4.53 3.50
C VAL A 112 7.16 -3.41 2.62
N ASN A 113 8.48 -3.19 2.65
CA ASN A 113 9.13 -2.17 1.81
C ASN A 113 9.08 -2.50 0.32
N GLU A 114 9.26 -3.77 -0.04
CA GLU A 114 9.14 -4.27 -1.40
C GLU A 114 7.74 -3.98 -1.96
N VAL A 115 6.70 -4.35 -1.23
CA VAL A 115 5.32 -4.13 -1.66
C VAL A 115 4.99 -2.65 -1.77
N ARG A 116 5.49 -1.79 -0.87
CA ARG A 116 5.35 -0.34 -1.02
C ARG A 116 6.01 0.15 -2.32
N HIS A 117 7.24 -0.27 -2.56
CA HIS A 117 8.03 0.14 -3.74
C HIS A 117 7.36 -0.27 -5.06
N GLN A 118 6.81 -1.49 -5.12
CA GLN A 118 6.13 -2.01 -6.31
C GLN A 118 4.73 -1.42 -6.54
N ASN A 119 4.16 -0.75 -5.54
CA ASN A 119 2.80 -0.25 -5.59
C ASN A 119 2.68 1.26 -5.32
N PRO A 120 3.41 2.14 -6.03
CA PRO A 120 3.30 3.57 -5.81
C PRO A 120 1.93 4.10 -6.26
N PRO A 121 1.48 5.25 -5.70
CA PRO A 121 0.18 5.84 -6.04
C PRO A 121 -0.05 6.13 -7.52
N ASP A 122 1.01 6.56 -8.22
CA ASP A 122 1.00 7.00 -9.61
C ASP A 122 1.22 5.86 -10.62
N MET A 123 1.27 4.61 -10.15
CA MET A 123 1.53 3.42 -10.98
C MET A 123 2.90 3.42 -11.68
N SER A 124 3.84 4.28 -11.25
CA SER A 124 5.22 4.31 -11.78
C SER A 124 6.07 3.12 -11.34
N GLY A 125 5.52 2.20 -10.56
CA GLY A 125 6.24 1.10 -9.93
C GLY A 125 6.96 0.24 -10.95
N GLU A 126 8.27 0.08 -10.76
CA GLU A 126 9.03 -0.89 -11.53
C GLU A 126 8.64 -2.30 -11.09
N ARG A 127 8.51 -3.23 -12.05
CA ARG A 127 8.30 -4.67 -11.75
C ARG A 127 9.57 -5.35 -11.20
N ARG A 128 10.62 -4.59 -10.92
CA ARG A 128 11.90 -5.13 -10.48
C ARG A 128 11.90 -5.22 -8.96
N SER A 129 12.45 -6.34 -8.47
CA SER A 129 12.62 -6.56 -7.04
C SER A 129 13.55 -5.50 -6.45
N LEU A 130 13.13 -4.84 -5.37
CA LEU A 130 13.94 -3.87 -4.63
C LEU A 130 15.16 -4.57 -4.00
N TYR A 131 14.98 -5.81 -3.55
CA TYR A 131 16.04 -6.61 -2.94
C TYR A 131 16.49 -7.75 -3.85
N GLN A 132 17.81 -7.95 -3.93
CA GLN A 132 18.40 -9.11 -4.60
C GLN A 132 18.29 -10.36 -3.71
N SER A 133 18.19 -11.54 -4.31
CA SER A 133 18.10 -12.80 -3.55
C SER A 133 19.29 -13.04 -2.60
N GLN A 134 20.49 -12.54 -2.96
CA GLN A 134 21.68 -12.65 -2.10
C GLN A 134 21.50 -11.88 -0.79
N PHE A 135 20.95 -10.67 -0.86
CA PHE A 135 20.64 -9.85 0.30
C PHE A 135 19.59 -10.54 1.18
N LEU A 136 18.51 -11.04 0.57
CA LEU A 136 17.45 -11.72 1.31
C LEU A 136 17.95 -13.01 2.00
N ALA A 137 18.85 -13.76 1.35
CA ALA A 137 19.49 -14.95 1.93
C ALA A 137 20.32 -14.61 3.18
N GLU A 138 21.13 -13.54 3.10
CA GLU A 138 21.90 -13.03 4.23
C GLU A 138 21.00 -12.64 5.40
N LYS A 139 19.92 -11.88 5.15
CA LYS A 139 18.98 -11.46 6.19
C LYS A 139 18.21 -12.63 6.80
N ALA A 140 17.86 -13.63 6.01
CA ALA A 140 17.28 -14.87 6.53
C ALA A 140 18.29 -15.71 7.34
N GLY A 141 19.60 -15.48 7.16
CA GLY A 141 20.68 -16.24 7.80
C GLY A 141 20.85 -17.62 7.19
N VAL A 142 20.71 -17.74 5.86
CA VAL A 142 20.84 -19.01 5.13
C VAL A 142 21.72 -18.84 3.88
N PRO A 143 22.38 -19.90 3.40
CA PRO A 143 23.09 -19.87 2.12
C PRO A 143 22.14 -19.53 0.96
N ILE A 144 22.65 -18.82 -0.06
CA ILE A 144 21.84 -18.43 -1.24
C ILE A 144 21.23 -19.64 -1.98
N THR A 145 21.92 -20.78 -2.00
CA THR A 145 21.42 -22.02 -2.60
C THR A 145 20.20 -22.54 -1.85
N GLN A 146 20.23 -22.53 -0.51
CA GLN A 146 19.08 -22.86 0.33
C GLN A 146 17.97 -21.81 0.20
N PHE A 147 18.32 -20.53 0.07
CA PHE A 147 17.33 -19.47 -0.12
C PHE A 147 16.53 -19.68 -1.41
N ARG A 148 17.22 -19.90 -2.53
CA ARG A 148 16.56 -20.13 -3.82
C ARG A 148 15.72 -21.41 -3.87
N ARG A 149 16.07 -22.43 -3.07
CA ARG A 149 15.36 -23.71 -3.05
C ARG A 149 14.14 -23.70 -2.12
N ASP A 150 14.33 -23.27 -0.87
CA ASP A 150 13.32 -23.47 0.20
C ASP A 150 12.93 -22.15 0.88
N ALA A 151 13.88 -21.22 1.09
CA ALA A 151 13.58 -20.00 1.85
C ALA A 151 12.85 -18.93 1.02
N GLY A 152 12.85 -19.06 -0.31
CA GLY A 152 12.00 -18.31 -1.22
C GLY A 152 10.52 -18.43 -0.85
N GLU A 153 10.09 -19.61 -0.40
CA GLU A 153 8.70 -19.81 0.05
C GLU A 153 8.28 -18.87 1.20
N HIS A 154 9.22 -18.45 2.06
CA HIS A 154 8.91 -17.56 3.19
C HIS A 154 8.70 -16.13 2.70
N TRP A 155 9.56 -15.72 1.76
CA TRP A 155 9.49 -14.45 1.08
C TRP A 155 8.21 -14.36 0.25
N ASP A 156 8.01 -15.33 -0.64
CA ASP A 156 6.87 -15.39 -1.56
C ASP A 156 5.54 -15.45 -0.79
N TRP A 157 5.49 -16.19 0.32
CA TRP A 157 4.31 -16.19 1.18
C TRP A 157 4.04 -14.81 1.79
N SER A 158 5.07 -14.14 2.27
CA SER A 158 4.93 -12.81 2.89
C SER A 158 4.47 -11.77 1.86
N ILE A 159 5.07 -11.77 0.67
CA ILE A 159 4.68 -10.92 -0.46
C ILE A 159 3.23 -11.22 -0.88
N SER A 160 2.89 -12.50 -1.07
CA SER A 160 1.54 -12.91 -1.46
C SER A 160 0.47 -12.49 -0.44
N LEU A 161 0.76 -12.57 0.86
CA LEU A 161 -0.16 -12.11 1.89
C LEU A 161 -0.34 -10.57 1.85
N LEU A 162 0.75 -9.82 1.69
CA LEU A 162 0.70 -8.37 1.53
C LEU A 162 -0.07 -7.96 0.27
N ASP A 163 0.15 -8.65 -0.86
CA ASP A 163 -0.59 -8.41 -2.11
C ASP A 163 -2.09 -8.67 -1.95
N LYS A 164 -2.45 -9.72 -1.19
CA LYS A 164 -3.85 -9.98 -0.84
C LYS A 164 -4.45 -8.82 -0.05
N TRP A 165 -3.72 -8.30 0.94
CA TRP A 165 -4.18 -7.14 1.71
C TRP A 165 -4.31 -5.88 0.85
N VAL A 166 -3.36 -5.66 -0.07
CA VAL A 166 -3.42 -4.59 -1.06
C VAL A 166 -4.71 -4.70 -1.87
N GLY A 167 -5.02 -5.89 -2.39
CA GLY A 167 -6.26 -6.14 -3.12
C GLY A 167 -7.52 -5.91 -2.27
N GLN A 168 -7.53 -6.35 -1.02
CA GLN A 168 -8.65 -6.16 -0.10
C GLN A 168 -8.88 -4.69 0.27
N ALA A 169 -7.82 -3.91 0.43
CA ALA A 169 -7.91 -2.47 0.69
C ALA A 169 -8.42 -1.70 -0.54
N LEU A 170 -7.90 -2.02 -1.73
CA LEU A 170 -8.24 -1.30 -2.97
C LEU A 170 -9.58 -1.69 -3.58
N GLY A 171 -10.05 -2.93 -3.38
CA GLY A 171 -11.29 -3.44 -3.98
C GLY A 171 -12.51 -2.52 -3.75
N PRO A 172 -12.81 -2.10 -2.52
CA PRO A 172 -13.90 -1.17 -2.25
C PRO A 172 -13.73 0.20 -2.92
N VAL A 173 -12.50 0.72 -2.99
CA VAL A 173 -12.22 2.01 -3.66
C VAL A 173 -12.38 1.88 -5.17
N ALA A 174 -11.90 0.81 -5.79
CA ALA A 174 -12.09 0.53 -7.21
C ALA A 174 -13.58 0.42 -7.56
N LYS A 175 -14.35 -0.35 -6.78
CA LYS A 175 -15.80 -0.46 -6.96
C LYS A 175 -16.51 0.89 -6.81
N TRP A 176 -16.09 1.71 -5.84
CA TRP A 176 -16.63 3.05 -5.68
C TRP A 176 -16.37 3.92 -6.92
N ILE A 177 -15.15 3.87 -7.48
CA ILE A 177 -14.79 4.58 -8.72
C ILE A 177 -15.70 4.14 -9.88
N ASP A 178 -15.90 2.83 -10.05
CA ASP A 178 -16.70 2.29 -11.16
C ASP A 178 -18.15 2.75 -11.08
N VAL A 179 -18.77 2.67 -9.89
CA VAL A 179 -20.14 3.17 -9.65
C VAL A 179 -20.26 4.67 -10.00
N LYS A 180 -19.22 5.46 -9.71
CA LYS A 180 -19.23 6.88 -10.06
C LYS A 180 -19.09 7.11 -11.57
N LYS A 181 -18.25 6.35 -12.25
CA LYS A 181 -18.12 6.42 -13.71
C LYS A 181 -19.43 6.04 -14.42
N GLU A 182 -20.09 4.98 -13.95
CA GLU A 182 -21.39 4.54 -14.49
C GLU A 182 -22.50 5.58 -14.30
N ALA A 183 -22.59 6.19 -13.11
CA ALA A 183 -23.62 7.19 -12.82
C ALA A 183 -23.49 8.50 -13.61
N ALA A 184 -22.35 8.70 -14.29
CA ALA A 184 -22.03 9.92 -15.01
C ALA A 184 -22.01 9.76 -16.55
N ALA A 185 -22.24 8.54 -17.02
CA ALA A 185 -22.46 8.16 -18.41
C ALA A 185 -23.94 8.35 -18.78
#